data_AF-A0A7C3TQI1-F1
#
_entry.id   AF-A0A7C3TQI1-F1
#
_cell.length_a   1.000
_cell.length_b   1.000
_cell.length_c   1.000
_cell.angle_alpha   90.00
_cell.angle_beta   90.00
_cell.angle_gamma   90.00
#
_symmetry.space_group_name_H-M   'P 1'
#
loop_
_entity.id
_entity.type
_entity.pdbx_description
1 polymer ?
#
loop_
_entity_poly.entity_id
_entity_poly.type
_entity_poly.pdbx_seq_one_letter_code
_entity_poly.pdbx_strand_id
1 'polypeptide(L)'
;MVELKVCKECKWWKPDALLIYIGECEKKRISTRDLEGPCEAFAEKVESEFMWCSDCRETFHRSERERHKKHVTHEGARVDEDAHEYILAGD
;
A
#
# COMPACT_ATOMS: atom_id res chain seq x y z
N MET A 1 -6.74 0.07 -23.26
CA MET A 1 -5.43 0.48 -22.71
C MET A 1 -4.93 -0.68 -21.89
N VAL A 2 -3.71 -1.18 -22.12
CA VAL A 2 -3.14 -2.23 -21.25
C VAL A 2 -2.62 -1.50 -20.02
N GLU A 3 -3.24 -1.69 -18.86
CA GLU A 3 -2.73 -1.13 -17.61
C GLU A 3 -1.35 -1.73 -17.34
N LEU A 4 -0.34 -0.86 -17.35
CA LEU A 4 1.02 -1.24 -17.02
C LEU A 4 1.06 -1.57 -15.52
N LYS A 5 1.36 -2.83 -15.22
CA LYS A 5 1.53 -3.30 -13.85
C LYS A 5 2.85 -2.80 -13.31
N VAL A 6 2.78 -2.08 -12.20
CA VAL A 6 3.92 -1.54 -11.46
C VAL A 6 4.18 -2.37 -10.21
N CYS A 7 5.45 -2.56 -9.85
CA CYS A 7 5.80 -3.36 -8.68
C CYS A 7 5.22 -2.76 -7.39
N LYS A 8 5.20 -1.43 -7.23
CA LYS A 8 4.62 -0.77 -6.04
C LYS A 8 3.14 -1.08 -5.78
N GLU A 9 2.37 -1.46 -6.80
CA GLU A 9 0.95 -1.85 -6.69
C GLU A 9 0.76 -3.35 -6.45
N CYS A 10 1.84 -4.12 -6.52
CA CYS A 10 1.82 -5.55 -6.24
C CYS A 10 1.89 -5.81 -4.74
N LYS A 11 1.05 -6.71 -4.22
CA LYS A 11 1.06 -7.08 -2.79
C LYS A 11 2.37 -7.74 -2.33
N TRP A 12 3.13 -8.32 -3.25
CA TRP A 12 4.42 -8.95 -2.97
C TRP A 12 5.58 -7.95 -2.88
N TRP A 13 5.32 -6.67 -3.12
CA TRP A 13 6.33 -5.64 -3.10
C TRP A 13 6.51 -5.07 -1.70
N LYS A 14 7.72 -5.22 -1.19
CA LYS A 14 8.19 -4.62 0.05
C LYS A 14 9.15 -3.48 -0.29
N PRO A 15 8.73 -2.21 -0.21
CA PRO A 15 9.63 -1.10 -0.48
C PRO A 15 10.74 -1.05 0.57
N ASP A 16 11.92 -0.59 0.16
CA ASP A 16 13.00 -0.25 1.08
C ASP A 16 12.55 0.87 2.03
N ALA A 17 13.09 0.87 3.25
CA ALA A 17 12.67 1.79 4.29
C ALA A 17 13.04 3.26 3.98
N LEU A 18 14.10 3.49 3.20
CA LEU A 18 14.63 4.81 2.87
C LEU A 18 14.40 5.16 1.41
N LEU A 19 14.52 4.20 0.50
CA LEU A 19 14.47 4.40 -0.95
C LEU A 19 13.23 3.74 -1.55
N ILE A 20 12.09 4.44 -1.52
CA ILE A 20 10.77 3.91 -1.92
C ILE A 20 10.68 3.35 -3.36
N TYR A 21 11.59 3.77 -4.24
CA TYR A 21 11.67 3.29 -5.63
C TYR A 21 12.49 1.99 -5.77
N ILE A 22 13.08 1.48 -4.68
CA ILE A 22 13.72 0.18 -4.57
C ILE A 22 12.93 -0.66 -3.58
N GLY A 23 12.83 -1.95 -3.83
CA GLY A 23 12.13 -2.87 -2.95
C GLY A 23 12.47 -4.33 -3.23
N GLU A 24 12.02 -5.18 -2.33
CA GLU A 24 12.08 -6.63 -2.45
C GLU A 24 10.76 -7.16 -2.99
N CYS A 25 10.83 -8.04 -3.99
CA CYS A 25 9.70 -8.87 -4.40
C CYS A 25 9.74 -10.19 -3.63
N GLU A 26 8.87 -10.37 -2.65
CA GLU A 26 8.84 -11.60 -1.81
C GLU A 26 8.62 -12.87 -2.63
N LYS A 27 7.80 -12.77 -3.68
CA LYS A 27 7.44 -13.91 -4.52
C LYS A 27 8.62 -14.38 -5.39
N LYS A 28 9.46 -13.46 -5.86
CA LYS A 28 10.64 -13.76 -6.70
C LYS A 28 11.95 -13.82 -5.90
N ARG A 29 11.96 -13.34 -4.65
CA ARG A 29 13.14 -13.20 -3.78
C ARG A 29 14.27 -12.40 -4.43
N ILE A 30 13.90 -11.30 -5.08
CA ILE A 30 14.83 -10.37 -5.71
C ILE A 30 14.63 -8.96 -5.17
N SER A 31 15.70 -8.19 -5.08
CA SER A 31 15.64 -6.75 -4.92
C SER A 31 15.70 -6.09 -6.29
N THR A 32 14.79 -5.19 -6.57
CA THR A 32 14.73 -4.47 -7.85
C THR A 32 14.25 -3.04 -7.61
N ARG A 33 14.32 -2.21 -8.65
CA ARG A 33 13.58 -0.95 -8.69
C ARG A 33 12.10 -1.22 -8.94
N ASP A 34 11.26 -0.24 -8.64
CA ASP A 34 9.88 -0.23 -9.13
C ASP A 34 9.92 -0.22 -10.67
N LEU A 35 9.46 -1.30 -11.27
CA LEU A 35 9.47 -1.52 -12.72
C LEU A 35 8.04 -1.59 -13.24
N GLU A 36 7.81 -0.96 -14.39
CA GLU A 36 6.58 -1.08 -15.16
C GLU A 36 6.73 -2.22 -16.16
N GLY A 37 5.79 -3.17 -16.17
CA GLY A 37 5.78 -4.21 -17.19
C GLY A 37 4.97 -5.45 -16.84
N PRO A 38 4.82 -6.37 -17.80
CA PRO A 38 4.15 -7.64 -17.55
C PRO A 38 4.93 -8.46 -16.52
N CYS A 39 4.23 -8.88 -15.46
CA CYS A 39 4.79 -9.74 -14.43
C CYS A 39 3.81 -10.86 -14.10
N GLU A 40 4.22 -12.10 -14.33
CA GLU A 40 3.40 -13.30 -14.08
C GLU A 40 3.07 -13.50 -12.59
N ALA A 41 3.90 -12.95 -11.71
CA ALA A 41 3.73 -13.03 -10.27
C ALA A 41 2.91 -11.85 -9.70
N PHE A 42 2.47 -10.91 -10.54
CA PHE A 42 1.73 -9.74 -10.08
C PHE A 42 0.41 -10.15 -9.44
N ALA A 43 0.16 -9.62 -8.25
CA ALA A 43 -1.11 -9.75 -7.56
C ALA A 43 -1.44 -8.39 -6.92
N GLU A 44 -2.65 -7.90 -7.15
CA GLU A 44 -3.12 -6.63 -6.60
C GLU A 44 -3.21 -6.70 -5.07
N LYS A 45 -3.04 -5.54 -4.44
CA LYS A 45 -3.27 -5.35 -3.00
C LYS A 45 -4.76 -5.53 -2.71
N VAL A 46 -5.09 -6.27 -1.65
CA VAL A 46 -6.48 -6.46 -1.24
C VAL A 46 -6.82 -5.48 -0.12
N GLU A 47 -8.01 -4.88 -0.14
CA GLU A 47 -8.46 -3.90 0.86
C GLU A 47 -8.32 -4.42 2.31
N SER A 48 -8.57 -5.71 2.53
CA SER A 48 -8.42 -6.35 3.84
C SER A 48 -6.97 -6.41 4.37
N GLU A 49 -5.97 -6.18 3.51
CA GLU A 49 -4.55 -6.19 3.86
C GLU A 49 -4.02 -4.79 4.21
N PHE A 50 -4.88 -3.76 4.14
CA PHE A 50 -4.53 -2.41 4.54
C PHE A 50 -4.63 -2.21 6.05
N MET A 51 -3.75 -1.37 6.56
CA MET A 51 -3.56 -1.05 7.95
C MET A 51 -3.55 0.46 8.13
N TRP A 52 -3.96 0.93 9.31
CA TRP A 52 -3.87 2.35 9.67
C TRP A 52 -2.66 2.61 10.55
N CYS A 53 -1.89 3.66 10.25
CA CYS A 53 -0.79 4.16 11.09
C CYS A 53 -1.21 5.45 11.79
N SER A 54 -1.28 5.43 13.12
CA SER A 54 -1.69 6.60 13.91
C SER A 54 -0.64 7.70 13.94
N ASP A 55 0.65 7.35 13.96
CA ASP A 55 1.76 8.31 13.96
C ASP A 55 1.87 9.06 12.62
N CYS A 56 1.71 8.34 11.51
CA CYS A 56 1.79 8.90 10.16
C CYS A 56 0.46 9.51 9.69
N ARG A 57 -0.65 9.15 10.34
CA ARG A 57 -2.02 9.46 9.91
C ARG A 57 -2.28 9.02 8.47
N GLU A 58 -1.86 7.81 8.13
CA GLU A 58 -2.05 7.24 6.80
C GLU A 58 -2.49 5.77 6.83
N THR A 59 -3.23 5.37 5.81
CA THR A 59 -3.55 3.97 5.52
C THR A 59 -2.47 3.42 4.59
N PHE A 60 -1.88 2.28 4.94
CA PHE A 60 -0.78 1.66 4.18
C PHE A 60 -1.03 0.16 4.01
N HIS A 61 -0.44 -0.45 2.98
CA HIS A 61 -0.57 -1.90 2.78
C HIS A 61 0.39 -2.67 3.69
N ARG A 62 0.00 -3.85 4.19
CA ARG A 62 0.82 -4.67 5.12
C ARG A 62 2.25 -4.95 4.63
N SER A 63 2.49 -4.96 3.33
CA SER A 63 3.85 -5.14 2.78
C SER A 63 4.81 -3.99 3.14
N GLU A 64 4.29 -2.82 3.50
CA GLU A 64 5.06 -1.64 3.88
C GLU A 64 5.32 -1.57 5.39
N ARG A 65 4.88 -2.57 6.16
CA ARG A 65 4.90 -2.56 7.64
C ARG A 65 6.27 -2.30 8.26
N GLU A 66 7.37 -2.66 7.61
CA GLU A 66 8.71 -2.36 8.14
C GLU A 66 8.98 -0.84 8.23
N ARG A 67 8.38 -0.02 7.35
CA ARG A 67 8.45 1.46 7.45
C ARG A 67 7.71 2.00 8.67
N HIS A 68 6.76 1.24 9.19
CA HIS A 68 5.92 1.60 10.34
C HIS A 68 6.27 0.78 11.60
N LYS A 69 7.42 0.09 11.62
CA LYS A 69 7.79 -0.84 12.70
C LYS A 69 7.86 -0.22 14.10
N LYS A 70 8.11 1.09 14.17
CA LYS A 70 8.20 1.86 15.43
C LYS A 70 6.95 2.73 15.67
N HIS A 71 5.92 2.59 14.84
CA HIS A 71 4.69 3.37 14.92
C HIS A 71 3.56 2.51 15.52
N VAL A 72 2.54 3.19 16.04
CA VAL A 72 1.29 2.62 16.47
C VAL A 72 0.44 2.32 15.22
N THR A 73 0.31 1.03 14.91
CA THR A 73 -0.44 0.55 13.74
C THR A 73 -1.63 -0.29 14.17
N HIS A 74 -2.72 -0.18 13.41
CA HIS A 74 -3.99 -0.86 13.66
C HIS A 74 -4.38 -1.69 12.43
N GLU A 75 -4.99 -2.85 12.64
CA GLU A 75 -5.55 -3.65 11.55
C GLU A 75 -6.80 -2.97 10.99
N GLY A 76 -6.96 -3.01 9.66
CA GLY A 76 -8.05 -2.35 8.95
C GLY A 76 -7.79 -0.88 8.66
N ALA A 77 -8.59 -0.32 7.74
CA ALA A 77 -8.62 1.11 7.48
C ALA A 77 -9.40 1.83 8.58
N ARG A 78 -8.87 2.95 9.09
CA ARG A 78 -9.61 3.82 10.00
C ARG A 78 -10.66 4.59 9.21
N VAL A 79 -11.94 4.39 9.53
CA VAL A 79 -13.00 5.32 9.15
C VAL A 79 -12.99 6.44 10.19
N ASP A 80 -12.77 7.67 9.76
CA ASP A 80 -12.83 8.82 10.67
C ASP A 80 -14.28 8.99 11.17
N GLU A 81 -14.48 9.10 12.48
CA GLU A 81 -15.82 9.22 13.07
C GLU A 81 -16.49 10.56 12.69
N ASP A 82 -15.71 11.57 12.27
CA ASP A 82 -16.20 12.85 11.76
C ASP A 82 -16.33 12.89 10.22
N ALA A 83 -16.16 11.76 9.52
CA ALA A 83 -16.44 11.64 8.09
C ALA A 83 -17.95 11.67 7.84
N HIS A 84 -18.57 12.84 8.01
CA HIS A 84 -19.92 13.09 7.56
C HIS A 84 -19.89 13.30 6.04
N GLU A 85 -20.65 12.49 5.30
CA GLU A 85 -20.97 12.80 3.91
C GLU A 85 -21.69 14.15 3.88
N TYR A 86 -21.07 15.17 3.26
CA TYR A 86 -21.76 16.41 2.93
C TYR A 86 -22.80 16.09 1.84
N ILE A 87 -24.01 15.76 2.26
CA ILE A 87 -25.16 15.73 1.35
C ILE A 87 -25.47 17.19 1.02
N LEU A 88 -25.14 17.63 -0.19
CA LEU A 88 -25.67 18.86 -0.75
C LEU A 88 -27.19 18.71 -0.82
N ALA A 89 -27.91 19.32 0.13
CA ALA A 89 -29.33 19.56 -0.03
C ALA A 89 -29.49 20.45 -1.27
N GLY A 90 -30.16 19.92 -2.29
CA GLY A 90 -30.33 20.58 -3.57
C GLY A 90 -31.15 21.86 -3.49
N ASP A 91 -30.93 22.72 -4.49
CA ASP A 91 -31.89 23.72 -4.97
C ASP A 91 -32.35 23.30 -6.38
#